data_AF-A0A183HIP2-F1
#
_entry.id   AF-A0A183HIP2-F1
#
_cell.length_a   1.000
_cell.length_b   1.000
_cell.length_c   1.000
_cell.angle_alpha   90.00
_cell.angle_beta   90.00
_cell.angle_gamma   90.00
#
_symmetry.space_group_name_H-M   'P 1'
#
loop_
_entity.id
_entity.type
_entity.pdbx_description
1 polymer ?
#
loop_
_entity_poly.entity_id
_entity_poly.type
_entity_poly.pdbx_seq_one_letter_code
_entity_poly.pdbx_strand_id
1 'polypeptide(L)'
;MLVILVKLSKLVEVKRALVKSLTELNMEAEKMNMITDSYPIAFQRRYAQVVIDIETVNRQLQSYLNAISEYCNQLLPQLSESRFLQLSLTSRPEALRKMCQTHSVQIVKHCNNGLNVQNKHALDLVTSLTALLLQIRALGQQSCTPLDLHTLSESLNEIRKQIDPSNVAAFQDFVEVHMKQIHNMMLNIGNMC
;
A
#
# COMPACT_ATOMS: atom_id res chain seq x y z
N MET A 1 14.33 17.59 13.48
CA MET A 1 13.73 16.25 13.36
C MET A 1 12.85 15.87 14.55
N LEU A 2 13.37 15.84 15.79
CA LEU A 2 12.59 15.50 16.99
C LEU A 2 11.28 16.30 17.16
N VAL A 3 11.30 17.61 16.96
CA VAL A 3 10.10 18.47 17.05
C VAL A 3 9.02 18.05 16.04
N ILE A 4 9.42 17.66 14.82
CA ILE A 4 8.49 17.21 13.78
C ILE A 4 7.85 15.87 14.17
N LEU A 5 8.65 14.94 14.70
CA LEU A 5 8.16 13.64 15.17
C LEU A 5 7.18 13.76 16.34
N VAL A 6 7.46 14.66 17.30
CA VAL A 6 6.55 14.93 18.42
C VAL A 6 5.22 15.52 17.92
N LYS A 7 5.27 16.48 16.99
CA LYS A 7 4.06 17.06 16.38
C LYS A 7 3.27 16.01 15.58
N LEU A 8 3.95 15.13 14.85
CA LEU A 8 3.34 14.05 14.10
C LEU A 8 2.61 13.06 15.02
N SER A 9 3.28 12.62 16.10
CA SER A 9 2.68 11.75 17.12
C SER A 9 1.43 12.39 17.72
N LYS A 10 1.48 13.69 18.06
CA LYS A 10 0.31 14.39 18.59
C LYS A 10 -0.84 14.46 17.57
N LEU A 11 -0.55 14.67 16.29
CA LEU A 11 -1.56 14.68 15.24
C LEU A 11 -2.21 13.31 15.01
N VAL A 12 -1.44 12.22 15.14
CA VAL A 12 -1.98 10.86 15.08
C VAL A 12 -2.99 10.63 16.22
N GLU A 13 -2.69 11.09 17.44
CA GLU A 13 -3.62 11.00 18.57
C GLU A 13 -4.89 11.83 18.34
N VAL A 14 -4.76 13.05 17.79
CA VAL A 14 -5.93 13.88 17.44
C VAL A 14 -6.77 13.20 16.36
N LYS A 15 -6.16 12.66 15.31
CA LYS A 15 -6.86 11.92 14.25
C LYS A 15 -7.60 10.71 14.82
N ARG A 16 -6.99 9.96 15.74
CA ARG A 16 -7.61 8.82 16.42
C ARG A 16 -8.87 9.24 17.18
N ALA A 17 -8.83 10.35 17.91
CA ALA A 17 -10.00 10.88 18.61
C ALA A 17 -11.12 11.31 17.65
N LEU A 18 -10.78 11.98 16.54
CA LEU A 18 -11.74 12.40 15.52
C LEU A 18 -12.41 11.20 14.82
N VAL A 19 -11.65 10.16 14.48
CA VAL A 19 -12.19 8.92 13.88
C VAL A 19 -13.14 8.22 14.86
N LYS A 20 -12.82 8.21 16.15
CA LYS A 20 -13.72 7.68 17.17
C LYS A 20 -15.03 8.49 17.24
N SER A 21 -14.94 9.82 17.26
CA SER A 21 -16.11 10.71 17.22
C SER A 21 -16.98 10.48 15.97
N LEU A 22 -16.36 10.32 14.79
CA LEU A 22 -17.08 10.01 13.54
C LEU A 22 -17.78 8.65 13.62
N THR A 23 -17.15 7.66 14.26
CA THR A 23 -17.74 6.34 14.48
C THR A 23 -18.96 6.43 15.40
N GLU A 24 -18.89 7.23 16.46
CA GLU A 24 -20.01 7.50 17.37
C GLU A 24 -21.17 8.21 16.65
N LEU A 25 -20.87 9.20 15.81
CA LEU A 25 -21.87 9.88 14.98
C LEU A 25 -22.51 8.94 13.95
N ASN A 26 -21.75 8.02 13.36
CA ASN A 26 -22.30 6.99 12.47
C ASN A 26 -23.30 6.09 13.21
N MET A 27 -22.97 5.63 14.41
CA MET A 27 -23.89 4.84 15.23
C MET A 27 -25.16 5.63 15.61
N GLU A 28 -25.04 6.94 15.84
CA GLU A 28 -26.19 7.81 16.09
C GLU A 28 -27.06 7.97 14.83
N ALA A 29 -26.44 8.16 13.66
CA ALA A 29 -27.13 8.25 12.38
C ALA A 29 -27.89 6.96 12.04
N GLU A 30 -27.28 5.79 12.29
CA GLU A 30 -27.92 4.48 12.11
C GLU A 30 -29.19 4.36 12.96
N LYS A 31 -29.14 4.79 14.23
CA LYS A 31 -30.33 4.81 15.11
C LYS A 31 -31.41 5.76 14.61
N MET A 32 -31.03 6.95 14.14
CA MET A 32 -31.98 7.92 13.59
C MET A 32 -32.69 7.36 12.34
N ASN A 33 -31.96 6.68 11.46
CA ASN A 33 -32.52 6.06 10.25
C ASN A 33 -33.59 4.99 10.52
N MET A 34 -33.65 4.44 11.73
CA MET A 34 -34.71 3.50 12.09
C MET A 34 -36.07 4.19 12.30
N ILE A 35 -36.08 5.51 12.48
CA ILE A 35 -37.25 6.27 12.96
C ILE A 35 -37.58 7.46 12.04
N THR A 36 -36.58 8.01 11.32
CA THR A 36 -36.76 9.19 10.47
C THR A 36 -35.95 9.07 9.18
N ASP A 37 -36.48 9.63 8.09
CA ASP A 37 -35.81 9.69 6.78
C ASP A 37 -34.96 10.96 6.60
N SER A 38 -34.85 11.80 7.64
CA SER A 38 -34.11 13.07 7.57
C SER A 38 -33.34 13.40 8.84
N TYR A 39 -32.10 13.89 8.69
CA TYR A 39 -31.25 14.24 9.82
C TYR A 39 -31.44 15.71 10.24
N PRO A 40 -31.47 16.00 11.56
CA PRO A 40 -31.48 17.38 12.04
C PRO A 40 -30.27 18.18 11.55
N ILE A 41 -30.48 19.45 11.19
CA ILE A 41 -29.40 20.32 10.68
C ILE A 41 -28.22 20.45 11.66
N ALA A 42 -28.50 20.42 12.97
CA ALA A 42 -27.48 20.46 14.01
C ALA A 42 -26.58 19.21 13.98
N PHE A 43 -27.17 18.03 13.72
CA PHE A 43 -26.42 16.79 13.55
C PHE A 43 -25.57 16.83 12.28
N GLN A 44 -26.15 17.23 11.15
CA GLN A 44 -25.44 17.38 9.88
C GLN A 44 -24.23 18.31 10.01
N ARG A 45 -24.38 19.45 10.70
CA ARG A 45 -23.28 20.39 10.97
C ARG A 45 -22.16 19.77 11.81
N ARG A 46 -22.51 19.04 12.88
CA ARG A 46 -21.52 18.34 13.72
C ARG A 46 -20.77 17.27 12.92
N TYR A 47 -21.49 16.49 12.11
CA TYR A 47 -20.91 15.47 11.24
C TYR A 47 -19.95 16.08 10.23
N ALA A 48 -20.40 17.11 9.50
CA ALA A 48 -19.58 17.81 8.51
C ALA A 48 -18.32 18.42 9.15
N GLN A 49 -18.43 19.01 10.35
CA GLN A 49 -17.28 19.57 11.05
C GLN A 49 -16.22 18.50 11.36
N VAL A 50 -16.62 17.33 11.87
CA VAL A 50 -15.69 16.23 12.17
C VAL A 50 -14.98 15.76 10.89
N VAL A 51 -15.70 15.67 9.76
CA VAL A 51 -15.11 15.29 8.48
C VAL A 51 -14.08 16.33 8.01
N ILE A 52 -14.40 17.62 8.10
CA ILE A 52 -13.49 18.72 7.76
C ILE A 52 -12.25 18.73 8.66
N ASP A 53 -12.43 18.47 9.97
CA ASP A 53 -11.32 18.41 10.93
C ASP A 53 -10.40 17.22 10.61
N ILE A 54 -10.96 16.05 10.26
CA ILE A 54 -10.18 14.89 9.80
C ILE A 54 -9.38 15.24 8.55
N GLU A 55 -9.99 15.89 7.57
CA GLU A 55 -9.31 16.32 6.35
C GLU A 55 -8.15 17.29 6.66
N THR A 56 -8.38 18.25 7.55
CA THR A 56 -7.36 19.21 8.00
C THR A 56 -6.17 18.49 8.63
N VAL A 57 -6.44 17.55 9.54
CA VAL A 57 -5.39 16.74 10.18
C VAL A 57 -4.65 15.88 9.16
N ASN A 58 -5.35 15.31 8.17
CA ASN A 58 -4.70 14.55 7.08
C ASN A 58 -3.73 15.40 6.28
N ARG A 59 -4.11 16.63 5.90
CA ARG A 59 -3.21 17.55 5.18
C ARG A 59 -1.99 17.91 6.01
N GLN A 60 -2.16 18.16 7.31
CA GLN A 60 -1.05 18.45 8.22
C GLN A 60 -0.12 17.24 8.39
N LEU A 61 -0.66 16.04 8.59
CA LEU A 61 0.12 14.79 8.65
C LEU A 61 0.95 14.60 7.38
N GLN A 62 0.34 14.80 6.20
CA GLN A 62 1.05 14.67 4.93
C GLN A 62 2.21 15.67 4.82
N SER A 63 2.00 16.92 5.24
CA SER A 63 3.06 17.94 5.23
C SER A 63 4.23 17.55 6.13
N TYR A 64 3.97 17.08 7.35
CA TYR A 64 5.03 16.64 8.25
C TYR A 64 5.74 15.37 7.77
N LEU A 65 5.03 14.41 7.17
CA LEU A 65 5.63 13.23 6.55
C LEU A 65 6.55 13.60 5.38
N ASN A 66 6.12 14.53 4.53
CA ASN A 66 6.95 15.04 3.43
C ASN A 66 8.23 15.71 3.97
N ALA A 67 8.12 16.52 5.01
CA ALA A 67 9.28 17.15 5.65
C ALA A 67 10.24 16.11 6.24
N ILE A 68 9.73 15.09 6.92
CA ILE A 68 10.56 13.97 7.42
C ILE A 68 11.28 13.28 6.26
N SER A 69 10.56 12.97 5.18
CA SER A 69 11.15 12.34 4.00
C SER A 69 12.28 13.20 3.41
N GLU A 70 12.10 14.51 3.33
CA GLU A 70 13.11 15.44 2.84
C GLU A 70 14.36 15.47 3.74
N TYR A 71 14.16 15.55 5.07
CA TYR A 71 15.26 15.48 6.04
C TYR A 71 16.02 14.14 5.95
N CYS A 72 15.32 13.02 5.84
CA CYS A 72 15.93 11.71 5.66
C CYS A 72 16.76 11.67 4.37
N ASN A 73 16.25 12.23 3.27
CA ASN A 73 16.97 12.30 2.00
C ASN A 73 18.24 13.18 2.07
N GLN A 74 18.23 14.26 2.86
CA GLN A 74 19.39 15.16 3.03
C GLN A 74 20.46 14.59 3.96
N LEU A 75 20.09 13.80 4.97
CA LEU A 75 21.03 13.16 5.91
C LEU A 75 21.68 11.88 5.32
N LEU A 76 21.04 11.27 4.32
CA LEU A 76 21.42 9.97 3.74
C LEU A 76 22.80 9.91 3.06
N PRO A 77 23.29 10.94 2.33
CA PRO A 77 24.60 10.89 1.67
C PRO A 77 25.78 10.74 2.65
N GLN A 78 25.57 11.09 3.93
CA GLN A 78 26.58 11.01 5.00
C GLN A 78 26.59 9.64 5.71
N LEU A 79 25.63 8.76 5.43
CA LEU A 79 25.44 7.44 6.06
C LEU A 79 25.60 6.34 5.00
N SER A 80 26.78 6.30 4.37
CA SER A 80 27.11 5.56 3.15
C SER A 80 27.03 4.03 3.22
N GLU A 81 26.75 3.42 4.38
CA GLU A 81 26.53 1.97 4.49
C GLU A 81 25.04 1.57 4.43
N SER A 82 24.12 2.53 4.52
CA SER A 82 22.68 2.26 4.60
C SER A 82 21.95 2.38 3.25
N ARG A 83 22.59 1.99 2.14
CA ARG A 83 21.95 1.92 0.82
C ARG A 83 20.72 0.99 0.79
N PHE A 84 20.59 0.10 1.79
CA PHE A 84 19.44 -0.78 1.97
C PHE A 84 18.23 -0.11 2.68
N LEU A 85 18.45 0.98 3.42
CA LEU A 85 17.38 1.80 4.02
C LEU A 85 16.89 2.91 3.09
N GLN A 86 17.46 2.97 1.88
CA GLN A 86 17.13 3.92 0.85
C GLN A 86 15.71 3.65 0.34
N LEU A 87 14.72 4.37 0.86
CA LEU A 87 13.53 4.86 0.15
C LEU A 87 12.55 5.41 1.19
N SER A 88 11.97 6.57 0.91
CA SER A 88 10.93 7.18 1.74
C SER A 88 9.94 6.11 2.20
N LEU A 89 9.50 6.15 3.46
CA LEU A 89 8.55 5.18 4.03
C LEU A 89 7.28 5.02 3.18
N THR A 90 6.96 5.98 2.31
CA THR A 90 5.85 5.95 1.35
C THR A 90 6.26 5.57 -0.08
N SER A 91 7.50 5.79 -0.51
CA SER A 91 7.96 5.51 -1.89
C SER A 91 8.71 4.19 -2.04
N ARG A 92 9.11 3.56 -0.93
CA ARG A 92 9.80 2.25 -0.91
C ARG A 92 9.04 1.15 -1.65
N PRO A 93 7.72 0.97 -1.43
CA PRO A 93 6.98 -0.09 -2.11
C PRO A 93 6.86 0.15 -3.62
N GLU A 94 6.56 1.39 -4.05
CA GLU A 94 6.44 1.72 -5.46
C GLU A 94 7.78 1.64 -6.22
N ALA A 95 8.87 2.07 -5.59
CA ALA A 95 10.18 1.98 -6.21
C ALA A 95 10.65 0.52 -6.32
N LEU A 96 10.40 -0.30 -5.28
CA LEU A 96 10.64 -1.74 -5.35
C LEU A 96 9.84 -2.35 -6.50
N ARG A 97 8.55 -2.02 -6.60
CA ARG A 97 7.68 -2.47 -7.68
C ARG A 97 8.23 -2.11 -9.06
N LYS A 98 8.64 -0.85 -9.28
CA LYS A 98 9.25 -0.39 -10.55
C LYS A 98 10.58 -1.09 -10.86
N MET A 99 11.42 -1.30 -9.86
CA MET A 99 12.68 -2.02 -10.00
C MET A 99 12.42 -3.49 -10.42
N CYS A 100 11.54 -4.19 -9.71
CA CYS A 100 11.14 -5.56 -10.03
C CYS A 100 10.54 -5.67 -11.43
N GLN A 101 9.71 -4.69 -11.84
CA GLN A 101 9.14 -4.63 -13.18
C GLN A 101 10.23 -4.44 -14.26
N THR A 102 11.21 -3.57 -14.02
CA THR A 102 12.31 -3.34 -14.97
C THR A 102 13.13 -4.62 -15.14
N HIS A 103 13.44 -5.28 -14.02
CA HIS A 103 14.21 -6.51 -14.02
C HIS A 103 13.45 -7.68 -14.66
N SER A 104 12.14 -7.78 -14.44
CA SER A 104 11.33 -8.82 -15.07
C SER A 104 11.30 -8.68 -16.60
N VAL A 105 11.18 -7.46 -17.12
CA VAL A 105 11.27 -7.20 -18.57
C VAL A 105 12.60 -7.68 -19.13
N GLN A 106 13.71 -7.42 -18.43
CA GLN A 106 15.04 -7.87 -18.85
C GLN A 106 15.16 -9.40 -18.84
N ILE A 107 14.68 -10.07 -17.78
CA ILE A 107 14.68 -11.53 -17.67
C ILE A 107 13.86 -12.15 -18.80
N VAL A 108 12.61 -11.71 -18.98
CA VAL A 108 11.72 -12.27 -20.01
C VAL A 108 12.28 -12.02 -21.40
N LYS A 109 12.84 -10.83 -21.68
CA LYS A 109 13.48 -10.53 -22.96
C LYS A 109 14.69 -11.45 -23.21
N HIS A 110 15.51 -11.69 -22.19
CA HIS A 110 16.66 -12.58 -22.29
C HIS A 110 16.24 -14.03 -22.55
N CYS A 111 15.26 -14.55 -21.80
CA CYS A 111 14.74 -15.91 -21.98
C CYS A 111 14.02 -16.09 -23.32
N ASN A 112 13.27 -15.08 -23.77
CA ASN A 112 12.53 -15.16 -25.03
C ASN A 112 13.44 -15.12 -26.27
N ASN A 113 14.69 -14.67 -26.13
CA ASN A 113 15.64 -14.66 -27.24
C ASN A 113 15.95 -16.06 -27.79
N GLY A 114 15.78 -17.12 -26.98
CA GLY A 114 15.90 -18.51 -27.41
C GLY A 114 14.57 -19.19 -27.76
N LEU A 115 13.44 -18.68 -27.26
CA LEU A 115 12.12 -19.30 -27.42
C LEU A 115 11.30 -18.72 -28.58
N ASN A 116 11.63 -17.50 -29.04
CA ASN A 116 10.96 -16.81 -30.14
C ASN A 116 9.43 -16.73 -29.99
N VAL A 117 8.92 -16.62 -28.75
CA VAL A 117 7.49 -16.42 -28.51
C VAL A 117 7.09 -15.05 -29.05
N GLN A 118 6.06 -15.00 -29.89
CA GLN A 118 5.55 -13.77 -30.51
C GLN A 118 4.25 -13.26 -29.88
N ASN A 119 3.58 -14.09 -29.07
CA ASN A 119 2.34 -13.70 -28.42
C ASN A 119 2.62 -12.64 -27.34
N LYS A 120 2.32 -11.39 -27.66
CA LYS A 120 2.57 -10.25 -26.77
C LYS A 120 1.78 -10.34 -25.46
N HIS A 121 0.52 -10.77 -25.50
CA HIS A 121 -0.29 -10.93 -24.27
C HIS A 121 0.30 -11.97 -23.32
N ALA A 122 0.78 -13.09 -23.87
CA ALA A 122 1.45 -14.12 -23.07
C ALA A 122 2.77 -13.59 -22.48
N LEU A 123 3.56 -12.86 -23.26
CA LEU A 123 4.81 -12.27 -22.78
C LEU A 123 4.58 -11.20 -21.70
N ASP A 124 3.56 -10.36 -21.86
CA ASP A 124 3.20 -9.34 -20.87
C ASP A 124 2.76 -10.02 -19.56
N LEU A 125 1.91 -11.05 -19.63
CA LEU A 125 1.50 -11.83 -18.46
C LEU A 125 2.69 -12.50 -17.77
N VAL A 126 3.57 -13.17 -18.51
CA VAL A 126 4.78 -13.80 -17.97
C VAL A 126 5.69 -12.76 -17.32
N THR A 127 5.80 -11.56 -17.91
CA THR A 127 6.57 -10.44 -17.37
C THR A 127 5.99 -9.95 -16.05
N SER A 128 4.67 -9.80 -15.96
CA SER A 128 4.00 -9.36 -14.73
C SER A 128 4.08 -10.43 -13.63
N LEU A 129 3.92 -11.71 -13.95
CA LEU A 129 4.11 -12.81 -12.99
C LEU A 129 5.57 -12.89 -12.51
N THR A 130 6.54 -12.70 -13.41
CA THR A 130 7.96 -12.62 -13.04
C THR A 130 8.24 -11.44 -12.12
N ALA A 131 7.64 -10.28 -12.39
CA ALA A 131 7.75 -9.10 -11.52
C ALA A 131 7.19 -9.40 -10.12
N LEU A 132 6.04 -10.07 -10.04
CA LEU A 132 5.42 -10.46 -8.77
C LEU A 132 6.35 -11.38 -7.96
N LEU A 133 6.94 -12.40 -8.60
CA LEU A 133 7.89 -13.30 -7.94
C LEU A 133 9.15 -12.57 -7.44
N LEU A 134 9.66 -11.60 -8.20
CA LEU A 134 10.79 -10.78 -7.78
C LEU A 134 10.43 -9.89 -6.57
N GLN A 135 9.23 -9.34 -6.53
CA GLN A 135 8.73 -8.58 -5.38
C GLN A 135 8.68 -9.47 -4.13
N ILE A 136 8.10 -10.67 -4.23
CA ILE A 136 8.04 -11.64 -3.12
C ILE A 136 9.45 -11.97 -2.60
N ARG A 137 10.39 -12.26 -3.52
CA ARG A 137 11.78 -12.55 -3.14
C ARG A 137 12.41 -11.38 -2.40
N ALA A 138 12.27 -10.16 -2.91
CA ALA A 138 12.85 -8.98 -2.29
C ALA A 138 12.23 -8.70 -0.92
N LEU A 139 10.92 -8.89 -0.76
CA LEU A 139 10.23 -8.73 0.52
C LEU A 139 10.59 -9.81 1.53
N GLY A 140 10.83 -11.05 1.10
CA GLY A 140 11.28 -12.14 1.98
C GLY A 140 12.71 -11.98 2.52
N GLN A 141 13.52 -11.08 1.93
CA GLN A 141 14.90 -10.82 2.36
C GLN A 141 15.02 -9.67 3.38
N GLN A 142 13.92 -9.01 3.73
CA GLN A 142 13.91 -7.82 4.60
C GLN A 142 12.67 -7.79 5.50
N SER A 143 12.65 -6.88 6.47
CA SER A 143 11.43 -6.62 7.26
C SER A 143 10.32 -6.08 6.34
N CYS A 144 9.25 -6.84 6.20
CA CYS A 144 8.10 -6.49 5.37
C CYS A 144 7.15 -5.57 6.15
N THR A 145 6.71 -4.46 5.55
CA THR A 145 5.72 -3.55 6.15
C THR A 145 4.31 -3.83 5.61
N PRO A 146 3.25 -3.43 6.33
CA PRO A 146 1.88 -3.53 5.81
C PRO A 146 1.67 -2.79 4.49
N LEU A 147 2.41 -1.71 4.25
CA LEU A 147 2.36 -0.96 3.00
C LEU A 147 2.98 -1.76 1.84
N ASP A 148 4.09 -2.47 2.08
CA ASP A 148 4.68 -3.37 1.08
C ASP A 148 3.71 -4.48 0.67
N LEU A 149 2.99 -5.05 1.65
CA LEU A 149 1.97 -6.05 1.42
C LEU A 149 0.76 -5.52 0.65
N HIS A 150 0.37 -4.27 0.88
CA HIS A 150 -0.65 -3.60 0.09
C HIS A 150 -0.22 -3.49 -1.38
N THR A 151 0.98 -3.00 -1.65
CA THR A 151 1.50 -2.86 -3.02
C THR A 151 1.66 -4.20 -3.74
N LEU A 152 2.00 -5.27 -2.99
CA LEU A 152 1.99 -6.63 -3.52
C LEU A 152 0.59 -7.08 -3.92
N SER A 153 -0.43 -6.77 -3.10
CA SER A 153 -1.84 -7.05 -3.42
C SER A 153 -2.33 -6.26 -4.63
N GLU A 154 -1.89 -5.01 -4.81
CA GLU A 154 -2.21 -4.21 -6.00
C GLU A 154 -1.61 -4.81 -7.26
N SER A 155 -0.34 -5.26 -7.20
CA SER A 155 0.31 -5.96 -8.32
C SER A 155 -0.47 -7.21 -8.73
N LEU A 156 -0.95 -7.99 -7.75
CA LEU A 156 -1.76 -9.18 -8.00
C LEU A 156 -3.09 -8.83 -8.68
N ASN A 157 -3.78 -7.78 -8.20
CA ASN A 157 -5.04 -7.31 -8.77
C ASN A 157 -4.88 -6.79 -10.20
N GLU A 158 -3.76 -6.13 -10.50
CA GLU A 158 -3.47 -5.70 -11.87
C GLU A 158 -3.21 -6.87 -12.81
N ILE A 159 -2.52 -7.92 -12.35
CA ILE A 159 -2.34 -9.14 -13.15
C ILE A 159 -3.70 -9.78 -13.43
N ARG A 160 -4.56 -9.89 -12.40
CA ARG A 160 -5.92 -10.44 -12.54
C ARG A 160 -6.72 -9.71 -13.63
N LYS A 161 -6.60 -8.38 -13.75
CA LYS A 161 -7.29 -7.58 -14.77
C LYS A 161 -6.83 -7.87 -16.20
N GLN A 162 -5.65 -8.47 -16.38
CA GLN A 162 -5.12 -8.86 -17.69
C GLN A 162 -5.54 -10.28 -18.09
N ILE A 163 -6.11 -11.07 -17.17
CA ILE A 163 -6.53 -12.45 -17.42
C ILE A 163 -7.88 -12.45 -18.13
N ASP A 164 -7.98 -13.26 -19.19
CA ASP A 164 -9.25 -13.51 -19.87
C ASP A 164 -10.29 -14.10 -18.92
N PRO A 165 -11.58 -13.70 -18.97
CA PRO A 165 -12.63 -14.19 -18.08
C PRO A 165 -12.71 -15.71 -17.97
N SER A 166 -12.43 -16.44 -19.06
CA SER A 166 -12.43 -17.91 -19.08
C SER A 166 -11.34 -18.53 -18.19
N ASN A 167 -10.27 -17.80 -17.92
CA ASN A 167 -9.09 -18.27 -17.18
C ASN A 167 -9.02 -17.70 -15.74
N VAL A 168 -9.98 -16.88 -15.32
CA VAL A 168 -10.00 -16.27 -13.98
C VAL A 168 -10.05 -17.33 -12.88
N ALA A 169 -10.82 -18.40 -13.07
CA ALA A 169 -10.89 -19.50 -12.10
C ALA A 169 -9.52 -20.18 -11.93
N ALA A 170 -8.84 -20.48 -13.05
CA ALA A 170 -7.49 -21.06 -13.01
C ALA A 170 -6.48 -20.11 -12.32
N PHE A 171 -6.55 -18.80 -12.62
CA PHE A 171 -5.69 -17.82 -11.97
C PHE A 171 -5.93 -17.74 -10.45
N GLN A 172 -7.20 -17.80 -10.03
CA GLN A 172 -7.56 -17.82 -8.62
C GLN A 172 -6.95 -19.05 -7.93
N ASP A 173 -7.15 -20.24 -8.49
CA ASP A 173 -6.72 -21.51 -7.89
C ASP A 173 -5.20 -21.65 -7.85
N PHE A 174 -4.50 -21.27 -8.94
CA PHE A 174 -3.07 -21.48 -9.09
C PHE A 174 -2.20 -20.29 -8.66
N VAL A 175 -2.75 -19.10 -8.46
CA VAL A 175 -1.97 -17.90 -8.10
C VAL A 175 -2.52 -17.24 -6.85
N GLU A 176 -3.80 -16.85 -6.84
CA GLU A 176 -4.34 -16.04 -5.73
C GLU A 176 -4.34 -16.79 -4.39
N VAL A 177 -4.68 -18.09 -4.39
CA VAL A 177 -4.66 -18.92 -3.19
C VAL A 177 -3.25 -18.97 -2.58
N HIS A 178 -2.23 -19.21 -3.39
CA HIS A 178 -0.84 -19.24 -2.93
C HIS A 178 -0.33 -17.87 -2.49
N MET A 179 -0.73 -16.80 -3.17
CA MET A 179 -0.40 -15.44 -2.77
C MET A 179 -0.99 -15.06 -1.42
N LYS A 180 -2.22 -15.48 -1.11
CA LYS A 180 -2.82 -15.29 0.23
C LYS A 180 -2.02 -16.02 1.31
N GLN A 181 -1.56 -17.24 1.02
CA GLN A 181 -0.71 -17.99 1.95
C GLN A 181 0.61 -17.25 2.21
N ILE A 182 1.27 -16.77 1.14
CA ILE A 182 2.51 -15.99 1.24
C ILE A 182 2.29 -14.69 2.04
N HIS A 183 1.21 -13.98 1.76
CA HIS A 183 0.85 -12.76 2.48
C HIS A 183 0.69 -13.01 3.99
N ASN A 184 -0.02 -14.08 4.36
CA ASN A 184 -0.19 -14.47 5.77
C ASN A 184 1.14 -14.87 6.42
N MET A 185 2.01 -15.59 5.71
CA MET A 185 3.35 -15.92 6.20
C MET A 185 4.19 -14.66 6.46
N MET A 186 4.17 -13.70 5.53
CA MET A 186 4.92 -12.45 5.68
C MET A 186 4.42 -11.57 6.84
N LEU A 187 3.10 -11.53 7.07
CA LEU A 187 2.52 -10.87 8.25
C LEU A 187 2.98 -11.51 9.56
N ASN A 188 3.01 -12.84 9.61
CA ASN A 188 3.41 -13.57 10.82
C ASN A 188 4.91 -13.39 11.12
N ILE A 189 5.75 -13.35 10.08
CA ILE A 189 7.19 -13.07 10.23
C ILE A 189 7.42 -11.63 10.72
N GLY A 190 6.65 -10.66 10.23
CA GLY A 190 6.71 -9.27 10.67
C GLY A 190 6.29 -9.03 12.12
N ASN A 191 5.45 -9.92 12.70
CA ASN A 191 5.01 -9.86 14.10
C ASN A 191 5.96 -10.59 15.08
N MET A 192 6.98 -11.29 14.58
CA MET A 192 7.92 -12.10 15.38
C MET A 192 9.25 -11.39 15.66
N CYS A 193 9.41 -10.13 15.24
CA CYS A 193 10.58 -9.28 15.48
C CYS A 193 10.23 -8.07 16.34
#